data_AF-A0A6N2YQQ2-F1
#
_entry.id   AF-A0A6N2YQQ2-F1
#
_cell.length_a   1.000
_cell.length_b   1.000
_cell.length_c   1.000
_cell.angle_alpha   90.00
_cell.angle_beta   90.00
_cell.angle_gamma   90.00
#
_symmetry.space_group_name_H-M   'P 1'
#
loop_
_entity.id
_entity.type
_entity.pdbx_description
1 polymer ?
#
loop_
_entity_poly.entity_id
_entity_poly.type
_entity_poly.pdbx_seq_one_letter_code
_entity_poly.pdbx_strand_id
1 'polypeptide(L)'
;MESVNKFQSLVILLMVAIGILLGQIGFVQTYSEYLITPFLMVMLFLVDHPVLLFFVINFCVGRLVGRVMKLNYEDSVALNLTTLARNSPIALAIAVATFPDRPLISLALIIGPLIELPVLFLIAKILLNIREKQLKTA
;
A
#
# COMPACT_ATOMS: atom_id res chain seq x y z
N MET A 1 16.76 25.84 -10.65
CA MET A 1 15.95 24.72 -10.13
C MET A 1 14.48 25.11 -9.98
N GLU A 2 14.14 26.29 -9.45
CA GLU A 2 12.73 26.76 -9.30
C GLU A 2 11.92 26.82 -10.61
N SER A 3 12.52 27.23 -11.73
CA SER A 3 11.83 27.32 -13.03
C SER A 3 11.43 25.96 -13.60
N VAL A 4 12.17 24.89 -13.27
CA VAL A 4 11.89 23.52 -13.71
C VAL A 4 10.71 22.92 -12.92
N ASN A 5 10.64 23.19 -11.62
CA ASN A 5 9.51 22.74 -10.77
C ASN A 5 8.18 23.37 -11.19
N LYS A 6 8.19 24.63 -11.65
CA LYS A 6 6.97 25.35 -12.06
C LYS A 6 6.27 24.71 -13.27
N PHE A 7 7.03 24.07 -14.16
CA PHE A 7 6.50 23.38 -15.35
C PHE A 7 6.42 21.86 -15.18
N GLN A 8 6.80 21.31 -14.03
CA GLN A 8 6.88 19.87 -13.80
C GLN A 8 5.54 19.16 -14.05
N SER A 9 4.42 19.72 -13.59
CA SER A 9 3.09 19.17 -13.84
C SER A 9 2.74 19.13 -15.34
N LEU A 10 3.15 20.16 -16.09
CA LEU A 10 2.92 20.24 -17.53
C LEU A 10 3.81 19.25 -18.29
N VAL A 11 5.06 19.09 -17.86
CA VAL A 11 5.98 18.08 -18.39
C VAL A 11 5.45 16.67 -18.13
N ILE A 12 4.97 16.38 -16.91
CA ILE A 12 4.35 15.09 -16.57
C ILE A 12 3.15 14.83 -17.47
N LEU A 13 2.26 15.81 -17.63
CA LEU A 13 1.08 15.68 -18.50
C LEU A 13 1.46 15.37 -19.95
N LEU A 14 2.46 16.07 -20.48
CA LEU A 14 2.96 15.83 -21.84
C LEU A 14 3.56 14.42 -21.97
N MET A 15 4.37 13.99 -21.00
CA MET A 15 4.97 12.65 -20.97
C MET A 15 3.91 11.56 -20.88
N VAL A 16 2.86 11.75 -20.07
CA VAL A 16 1.74 10.81 -19.97
C VAL A 16 0.99 10.74 -21.30
N ALA A 17 0.69 11.88 -21.93
CA ALA A 17 0.00 11.91 -23.22
C ALA A 17 0.82 11.21 -24.33
N ILE A 18 2.12 11.48 -24.39
CA ILE A 18 3.05 10.82 -25.32
C ILE A 18 3.12 9.31 -25.04
N GLY A 19 3.23 8.91 -23.76
CA GLY A 19 3.25 7.50 -23.36
C GLY A 19 1.99 6.75 -23.79
N ILE A 20 0.81 7.37 -23.63
CA ILE A 20 -0.47 6.80 -24.08
C ILE A 20 -0.50 6.66 -25.61
N LEU A 21 -0.08 7.69 -26.35
CA LEU A 21 -0.03 7.66 -27.82
C LEU A 21 0.94 6.58 -28.34
N LEU A 22 2.12 6.47 -27.73
CA LEU A 22 3.10 5.43 -28.06
C LEU A 22 2.59 4.03 -27.73
N GLY A 23 1.87 3.87 -26.61
CA GLY A 23 1.26 2.61 -26.21
C GLY A 23 0.14 2.11 -27.15
N GLN A 24 -0.36 2.96 -28.05
CA GLN A 24 -1.34 2.57 -29.07
C GLN A 24 -0.69 2.04 -30.36
N ILE A 25 0.63 2.19 -30.52
CA ILE A 25 1.35 1.69 -31.69
C ILE A 25 1.49 0.17 -31.58
N GLY A 26 1.03 -0.56 -32.61
CA GLY A 26 0.98 -2.04 -32.57
C GLY A 26 2.33 -2.72 -32.28
N PHE A 27 3.44 -2.13 -32.71
CA PHE A 27 4.78 -2.60 -32.34
C PHE A 27 5.03 -2.48 -30.84
N VAL A 28 4.75 -1.32 -30.24
CA VAL A 28 4.94 -1.09 -28.80
C VAL A 28 4.03 -2.01 -28.00
N GLN A 29 2.79 -2.24 -28.40
CA GLN A 29 1.89 -3.19 -27.74
C GLN A 29 2.48 -4.59 -27.67
N THR A 30 2.97 -5.12 -28.79
CA THR A 30 3.53 -6.49 -28.84
C THR A 30 4.77 -6.67 -27.98
N TYR A 31 5.66 -5.67 -27.92
CA TYR A 31 6.90 -5.76 -27.13
C TYR A 31 6.75 -5.28 -25.68
N SER A 32 5.71 -4.49 -25.38
CA SER A 32 5.50 -3.91 -24.05
C SER A 32 5.26 -4.97 -23.00
N GLU A 33 4.57 -6.07 -23.33
CA GLU A 33 4.38 -7.18 -22.40
C GLU A 33 5.73 -7.74 -21.93
N TYR A 34 6.60 -8.16 -22.86
CA TYR A 34 7.93 -8.72 -22.53
C TYR A 34 8.84 -7.78 -21.72
N LEU A 35 8.64 -6.47 -21.83
CA LEU A 35 9.39 -5.48 -21.07
C LEU A 35 8.75 -5.18 -19.72
N ILE A 36 7.44 -5.06 -19.64
CA ILE A 36 6.73 -4.56 -18.45
C ILE A 36 6.47 -5.67 -17.44
N THR A 37 6.03 -6.88 -17.85
CA THR A 37 5.72 -7.96 -16.90
C THR A 37 6.89 -8.37 -16.01
N PRO A 38 8.15 -8.55 -16.48
CA PRO A 38 9.24 -8.92 -15.57
C PRO A 38 9.56 -7.80 -14.57
N PHE A 39 9.51 -6.53 -14.99
CA PHE A 39 9.73 -5.38 -14.10
C PHE A 39 8.61 -5.26 -13.06
N LEU A 40 7.35 -5.40 -13.47
CA LEU A 40 6.22 -5.42 -12.55
C LEU A 40 6.31 -6.60 -11.57
N MET A 41 6.64 -7.80 -12.05
CA MET A 41 6.73 -8.99 -11.21
C MET A 41 7.85 -8.87 -10.17
N VAL A 42 9.00 -8.34 -10.55
CA VAL A 42 10.12 -8.06 -9.62
C VAL A 42 9.71 -7.00 -8.61
N MET A 43 9.13 -5.88 -9.05
CA MET A 43 8.68 -4.81 -8.15
C MET A 43 7.62 -5.32 -7.15
N LEU A 44 6.62 -6.07 -7.65
CA LEU A 44 5.59 -6.72 -6.85
C LEU A 44 6.21 -7.63 -5.79
N PHE A 45 7.14 -8.50 -6.19
CA PHE A 45 7.74 -9.45 -5.27
C PHE A 45 8.57 -8.76 -4.18
N LEU A 46 9.37 -7.75 -4.53
CA LEU A 46 10.22 -7.04 -3.58
C LEU A 46 9.45 -6.12 -2.62
N VAL A 47 8.40 -5.45 -3.08
CA VAL A 47 7.66 -4.48 -2.28
C VAL A 47 6.54 -5.16 -1.49
N ASP A 48 5.84 -6.12 -2.08
CA ASP A 48 4.66 -6.70 -1.43
C ASP A 48 5.05 -7.66 -0.31
N HIS A 49 6.15 -8.40 -0.42
CA HIS A 49 6.51 -9.39 0.61
C HIS A 49 6.73 -8.76 1.99
N PRO A 50 7.58 -7.73 2.16
CA PRO A 50 7.79 -7.11 3.47
C PRO A 50 6.52 -6.47 4.02
N VAL A 51 5.73 -5.82 3.15
CA VAL A 51 4.50 -5.12 3.55
C VAL A 51 3.42 -6.12 3.96
N LEU A 52 3.22 -7.19 3.20
CA LEU A 52 2.29 -8.26 3.53
C LEU A 52 2.68 -8.95 4.85
N LEU A 53 3.98 -9.23 5.03
CA LEU A 53 4.50 -9.81 6.27
C LEU A 53 4.22 -8.91 7.46
N PHE A 54 4.42 -7.59 7.31
CA PHE A 54 4.05 -6.60 8.33
C PHE A 54 2.58 -6.71 8.74
N PHE A 55 1.64 -6.77 7.78
CA PHE A 55 0.20 -6.88 8.10
C PHE A 55 -0.14 -8.21 8.77
N VAL A 56 0.39 -9.32 8.26
CA VAL A 56 0.12 -10.66 8.81
C VAL A 56 0.65 -10.76 10.25
N ILE A 57 1.89 -10.34 10.48
CA ILE A 57 2.51 -10.37 11.82
C ILE A 57 1.69 -9.51 12.79
N ASN A 58 1.41 -8.25 12.44
CA ASN A 58 0.68 -7.35 13.34
C ASN A 58 -0.76 -7.81 13.61
N PHE A 59 -1.43 -8.40 12.62
CA PHE A 59 -2.76 -8.98 12.82
C PHE A 59 -2.71 -10.17 13.79
N CYS A 60 -1.75 -11.09 13.60
CA CYS A 60 -1.55 -12.21 14.51
C CYS A 60 -1.22 -11.76 15.94
N VAL A 61 -0.32 -10.79 16.08
CA VAL A 61 0.06 -10.21 17.38
C VAL A 61 -1.14 -9.51 18.03
N GLY A 62 -1.86 -8.66 17.29
CA GLY A 62 -3.06 -7.99 17.78
C GLY A 62 -4.13 -8.98 18.25
N ARG A 63 -4.34 -10.08 17.52
CA ARG A 63 -5.25 -11.15 17.95
C ARG A 63 -4.76 -11.89 19.18
N LEU A 64 -3.46 -12.19 19.26
CA LEU A 64 -2.88 -12.89 20.41
C LEU A 64 -3.01 -12.04 21.67
N VAL A 65 -2.61 -10.77 21.60
CA VAL A 65 -2.73 -9.81 22.70
C VAL A 65 -4.19 -9.66 23.12
N GLY A 66 -5.11 -9.50 22.16
CA GLY A 66 -6.54 -9.43 22.47
C GLY A 66 -7.08 -10.67 23.18
N ARG A 67 -6.61 -11.87 22.83
CA ARG A 67 -6.96 -13.13 23.53
C ARG A 67 -6.39 -13.17 24.95
N VAL A 68 -5.09 -12.86 25.11
CA VAL A 68 -4.41 -12.90 26.41
C VAL A 68 -5.04 -11.91 27.39
N MET A 69 -5.40 -10.73 26.90
CA MET A 69 -6.05 -9.68 27.67
C MET A 69 -7.57 -9.89 27.82
N LYS A 70 -8.14 -10.96 27.25
CA LYS A 70 -9.58 -11.27 27.26
C LYS A 70 -10.47 -10.09 26.83
N LEU A 71 -10.03 -9.34 25.81
CA LEU A 71 -10.78 -8.20 25.29
C LEU A 71 -12.12 -8.66 24.70
N ASN A 72 -13.14 -7.81 24.82
CA ASN A 72 -14.39 -8.00 24.10
C ASN A 72 -14.15 -7.86 22.57
N TYR A 73 -15.16 -8.22 21.76
CA TYR A 73 -15.01 -8.17 20.30
C TYR A 73 -14.65 -6.75 19.80
N GLU A 74 -15.30 -5.73 20.36
CA GLU A 74 -15.16 -4.33 19.94
C GLU A 74 -13.74 -3.80 20.21
N ASP A 75 -13.22 -4.06 21.41
CA ASP A 75 -11.86 -3.70 21.84
C ASP A 75 -10.80 -4.49 21.05
N SER A 76 -11.05 -5.79 20.78
CA SER A 76 -10.14 -6.59 19.96
C SER A 76 -10.10 -6.09 18.52
N VAL A 77 -11.22 -5.65 17.95
CA VAL A 77 -11.29 -5.06 16.62
C VAL A 77 -10.55 -3.73 16.61
N ALA A 78 -10.85 -2.83 17.56
CA ALA A 78 -10.17 -1.55 17.70
C ALA A 78 -8.64 -1.73 17.79
N LEU A 79 -8.17 -2.63 18.64
CA LEU A 79 -6.73 -2.95 18.76
C LEU A 79 -6.12 -3.38 17.42
N ASN A 80 -6.74 -4.34 16.71
CA ASN A 80 -6.21 -4.82 15.44
C ASN A 80 -6.22 -3.73 14.36
N LEU A 81 -7.29 -2.96 14.23
CA LEU A 81 -7.37 -1.93 13.21
C LEU A 81 -6.40 -0.77 13.51
N THR A 82 -6.23 -0.39 14.77
CA THR A 82 -5.27 0.67 15.14
C THR A 82 -3.82 0.24 14.94
N THR A 83 -3.46 -1.01 15.22
CA THR A 83 -2.08 -1.48 14.98
C THR A 83 -1.74 -1.63 13.50
N LEU A 84 -2.74 -1.92 12.67
CA LEU A 84 -2.56 -2.11 11.22
C LEU A 84 -2.66 -0.81 10.42
N ALA A 85 -3.49 0.15 10.86
CA ALA A 85 -3.64 1.45 10.21
C ALA A 85 -2.42 2.32 10.47
N ARG A 86 -1.64 2.61 9.44
CA ARG A 86 -0.44 3.43 9.54
C ARG A 86 -0.77 4.88 9.23
N ASN A 87 0.00 5.78 9.83
CA ASN A 87 -0.06 7.19 9.45
C ASN A 87 0.91 7.48 8.29
N SER A 88 0.45 7.17 7.07
CA SER A 88 1.24 7.39 5.85
C SER A 88 1.66 8.86 5.64
N PRO A 89 0.81 9.88 5.89
CA PRO A 89 1.22 11.29 5.80
C PRO A 89 2.36 11.69 6.73
N ILE A 90 2.33 11.27 8.00
CA ILE A 90 3.41 11.55 8.96
C ILE A 90 4.70 10.82 8.53
N ALA A 91 4.59 9.56 8.12
CA ALA A 91 5.74 8.81 7.65
C ALA A 91 6.38 9.45 6.40
N LEU A 92 5.58 9.97 5.47
CA LEU A 92 6.05 10.73 4.32
C LEU A 92 6.77 12.02 4.74
N ALA A 93 6.21 12.78 5.68
CA ALA A 93 6.83 14.00 6.19
C ALA A 93 8.21 13.71 6.80
N ILE A 94 8.32 12.67 7.62
CA ILE A 94 9.60 12.23 8.22
C ILE A 94 10.58 11.80 7.13
N ALA A 95 10.14 11.02 6.13
CA ALA A 95 11.00 10.55 5.05
C ALA A 95 11.56 11.69 4.20
N VAL A 96 10.72 12.66 3.82
CA VAL A 96 11.16 13.84 3.06
C VAL A 96 12.15 14.70 3.87
N ALA A 97 11.92 14.85 5.17
CA ALA A 97 12.81 15.61 6.05
C ALA A 97 14.15 14.91 6.30
N THR A 98 14.16 13.58 6.41
CA THR A 98 15.35 12.81 6.80
C THR A 98 16.18 12.35 5.60
N PHE A 99 15.55 12.12 4.44
CA PHE A 99 16.20 11.57 3.25
C PHE A 99 15.92 12.40 1.99
N PRO A 100 16.32 13.69 1.95
CA PRO A 100 16.01 14.58 0.82
C PRO A 100 16.59 14.09 -0.51
N ASP A 101 17.76 13.43 -0.48
CA ASP A 101 18.44 12.92 -1.68
C ASP A 101 17.94 11.52 -2.12
N ARG A 102 16.92 10.97 -1.46
CA ARG A 102 16.36 9.64 -1.74
C ARG A 102 14.86 9.72 -2.06
N PRO A 103 14.48 10.35 -3.21
CA PRO A 103 13.09 10.57 -3.57
C PRO A 103 12.28 9.26 -3.74
N LEU A 104 12.96 8.15 -4.03
CA LEU A 104 12.32 6.83 -4.13
C LEU A 104 11.67 6.37 -2.83
N ILE A 105 12.19 6.78 -1.66
CA ILE A 105 11.60 6.44 -0.35
C ILE A 105 10.25 7.15 -0.20
N SER A 106 10.19 8.45 -0.51
CA SER A 106 8.97 9.24 -0.48
C SER A 106 7.94 8.74 -1.50
N LEU A 107 8.38 8.36 -2.70
CA LEU A 107 7.50 7.77 -3.72
C LEU A 107 6.89 6.44 -3.25
N ALA A 108 7.67 5.57 -2.62
CA ALA A 108 7.15 4.32 -2.06
C ALA A 108 6.10 4.56 -0.97
N LEU A 109 6.29 5.58 -0.12
CA LEU A 109 5.32 5.99 0.90
C LEU A 109 4.03 6.56 0.31
N ILE A 110 4.10 7.29 -0.80
CA ILE A 110 2.92 7.82 -1.51
C ILE A 110 2.10 6.68 -2.14
N ILE A 111 2.77 5.64 -2.65
CA ILE A 111 2.12 4.47 -3.26
C ILE A 111 1.57 3.50 -2.20
N GLY A 112 2.17 3.47 -1.00
CA GLY A 112 1.82 2.58 0.12
C GLY A 112 0.30 2.45 0.42
N PRO A 113 -0.49 3.53 0.45
CA PRO A 113 -1.94 3.48 0.61
C PRO A 113 -2.70 2.61 -0.39
N LEU A 114 -2.19 2.45 -1.63
CA LEU A 114 -2.83 1.60 -2.64
C LEU A 114 -2.84 0.13 -2.24
N ILE A 115 -1.89 -0.30 -1.41
CA ILE A 115 -1.82 -1.67 -0.86
C ILE A 115 -2.52 -1.71 0.51
N GLU A 116 -2.30 -0.69 1.34
CA GLU A 116 -2.81 -0.64 2.71
C GLU A 116 -4.34 -0.65 2.78
N LEU A 117 -5.02 0.18 1.99
CA LEU A 117 -6.48 0.31 2.07
C LEU A 117 -7.22 -1.00 1.69
N PRO A 118 -6.87 -1.71 0.59
CA PRO A 118 -7.46 -3.02 0.30
C PRO A 118 -7.20 -4.06 1.38
N VAL A 119 -5.99 -4.09 1.95
CA VAL A 119 -5.64 -5.04 3.01
C VAL A 119 -6.45 -4.80 4.28
N LEU A 120 -6.60 -3.53 4.72
CA LEU A 120 -7.45 -3.21 5.86
C LEU A 120 -8.92 -3.58 5.60
N PHE A 121 -9.42 -3.35 4.39
CA PHE A 121 -10.77 -3.79 4.02
C PHE A 121 -10.94 -5.30 4.15
N LEU A 122 -9.98 -6.10 3.67
CA LEU A 122 -10.01 -7.55 3.79
C LEU A 122 -9.97 -8.00 5.26
N ILE A 123 -9.11 -7.39 6.07
CA ILE A 123 -9.00 -7.69 7.50
C ILE A 123 -10.30 -7.34 8.23
N ALA A 124 -10.92 -6.21 7.92
CA ALA A 124 -12.22 -5.83 8.45
C ALA A 124 -13.31 -6.86 8.11
N LYS A 125 -13.34 -7.34 6.85
CA LYS A 125 -14.24 -8.43 6.43
C LYS A 125 -14.00 -9.72 7.21
N ILE A 126 -12.74 -10.09 7.43
CA ILE A 126 -12.38 -11.28 8.23
C ILE A 126 -12.90 -11.14 9.66
N LEU A 127 -12.69 -9.99 10.31
CA LEU A 127 -13.16 -9.74 11.67
C LEU A 127 -14.69 -9.79 11.78
N LEU A 128 -15.40 -9.18 10.84
CA LEU A 128 -16.87 -9.26 10.77
C LEU A 128 -17.36 -10.70 10.63
N ASN A 129 -16.73 -11.50 9.78
CA ASN A 129 -17.09 -12.90 9.58
C ASN A 129 -16.83 -13.75 10.86
N ILE A 130 -15.79 -13.41 11.63
CA ILE A 130 -15.54 -14.04 12.94
C ILE A 130 -16.69 -13.72 13.91
N ARG A 131 -17.14 -12.46 13.95
CA ARG A 131 -18.27 -12.02 14.80
C ARG A 131 -19.55 -12.78 14.48
N GLU A 132 -19.90 -12.87 13.19
CA GLU A 132 -21.10 -13.56 12.75
C GLU A 132 -21.10 -15.03 13.16
N LYS A 133 -19.95 -15.71 13.08
CA LYS A 133 -19.81 -17.09 13.55
C LYS A 133 -20.01 -17.22 15.06
N GLN A 134 -19.46 -16.30 15.85
CA GLN A 134 -19.64 -16.28 17.31
C GLN A 134 -21.10 -16.06 17.71
N LEU A 135 -21.80 -15.15 17.02
CA LEU A 135 -23.22 -14.88 17.28
C LEU A 135 -24.13 -16.07 16.90
N LYS A 136 -23.76 -16.89 15.91
CA LYS A 136 -24.50 -18.10 15.52
C LYS A 136 -24.29 -19.29 16.44
N THR A 137 -23.25 -19.27 17.27
CA THR A 137 -22.88 -20.37 18.19
C THR A 137 -23.21 -20.08 19.65
N ALA A 138 -23.73 -18.88 19.95
CA ALA A 138 -24.22 -18.46 21.27
C ALA A 138 -25.74 -18.65 21.35
#